data_AF-A0A7Y2XKX0-F1
#
_entry.id   AF-A0A7Y2XKX0-F1
#
_cell.length_a   1.000
_cell.length_b   1.000
_cell.length_c   1.000
_cell.angle_alpha   90.00
_cell.angle_beta   90.00
_cell.angle_gamma   90.00
#
_symmetry.space_group_name_H-M   'P 1'
#
loop_
_entity.id
_entity.type
_entity.pdbx_description
1 polymer ?
#
loop_
_entity_poly.entity_id
_entity_poly.type
_entity_poly.pdbx_seq_one_letter_code
_entity_poly.pdbx_strand_id
1 'polypeptide(L)' 'MQEHLVKTPFHLWLIGILAVLWNAIGAFDYTATQMQMDFYMSQFSEEQLAYFYGFPAWVDAAWAIAVWS' A
#
# COMPACT_ATOMS: atom_id res chain seq x y z
N MET A 1 11.16 -0.05 -45.21
CA MET A 1 11.52 0.26 -43.82
C MET A 1 11.09 -0.93 -42.98
N GLN A 2 12.02 -1.78 -42.54
CA GLN A 2 11.67 -2.88 -41.65
C GLN A 2 11.51 -2.30 -40.24
N GLU A 3 10.32 -2.44 -39.68
CA GLU A 3 10.01 -1.98 -38.35
C GLU A 3 10.60 -2.99 -37.34
N HIS A 4 11.65 -2.58 -36.62
CA HIS A 4 12.28 -3.44 -35.63
C HIS A 4 11.50 -3.32 -34.33
N LEU A 5 10.47 -4.15 -34.14
CA LEU A 5 9.69 -4.18 -32.90
C LEU A 5 10.58 -4.67 -31.75
N VAL A 6 11.03 -3.74 -30.91
CA VAL A 6 11.74 -4.05 -29.67
C VAL A 6 10.73 -4.68 -28.71
N LYS A 7 10.94 -5.94 -28.32
CA LYS A 7 10.11 -6.60 -27.31
C LYS A 7 10.24 -5.87 -25.98
N THR A 8 9.13 -5.56 -25.33
CA THR A 8 9.12 -5.00 -23.99
C THR A 8 9.88 -5.94 -23.05
N PRO A 9 10.90 -5.45 -22.32
CA PRO A 9 11.69 -6.29 -21.43
C PRO A 9 10.83 -6.95 -20.34
N PHE A 10 11.01 -8.25 -20.10
CA PHE A 10 10.25 -9.02 -19.11
C PHE A 10 10.30 -8.42 -17.70
N HIS A 11 11.47 -7.90 -17.29
CA HIS A 11 11.63 -7.32 -15.96
C HIS A 11 10.74 -6.09 -15.74
N LEU A 12 10.36 -5.36 -16.79
CA LEU A 12 9.40 -4.25 -16.65
C LEU A 12 8.02 -4.74 -16.21
N TRP A 13 7.57 -5.88 -16.73
CA TRP A 13 6.32 -6.51 -16.30
C TRP A 13 6.41 -7.01 -14.87
N LEU A 14 7.51 -7.68 -14.53
CA LEU A 14 7.73 -8.18 -13.18
C LEU A 14 7.73 -7.03 -12.16
N ILE A 15 8.52 -5.98 -12.41
CA ILE A 15 8.60 -4.81 -11.54
C ILE A 15 7.25 -4.10 -11.49
N GLY A 16 6.56 -3.95 -12.62
CA GLY A 16 5.23 -3.32 -12.68
C GLY A 16 4.20 -4.05 -11.82
N ILE A 17 4.14 -5.38 -11.91
CA ILE A 17 3.23 -6.19 -11.08
C ILE A 17 3.58 -6.06 -9.60
N LEU A 18 4.86 -6.17 -9.25
CA LEU A 18 5.30 -6.04 -7.86
C LEU A 18 5.01 -4.64 -7.30
N ALA A 19 5.20 -3.59 -8.10
CA ALA A 19 4.88 -2.24 -7.72
C ALA A 19 3.37 -2.06 -7.47
N VAL A 20 2.52 -2.59 -8.37
CA VAL A 20 1.06 -2.53 -8.20
C VAL A 20 0.63 -3.28 -6.93
N LEU A 21 1.16 -4.48 -6.70
CA LEU A 21 0.82 -5.27 -5.51
C LEU A 21 1.27 -4.57 -4.22
N TRP A 22 2.48 -4.02 -4.19
CA TRP A 22 3.00 -3.28 -3.04
C TRP A 22 2.11 -2.08 -2.70
N ASN A 23 1.75 -1.28 -3.70
CA ASN A 23 0.88 -0.11 -3.49
C ASN A 23 -0.54 -0.52 -3.08
N ALA A 24 -1.08 -1.61 -3.64
CA ALA A 24 -2.39 -2.13 -3.26
C ALA A 24 -2.42 -2.57 -1.79
N ILE A 25 -1.34 -3.20 -1.29
CA ILE A 25 -1.22 -3.55 0.13
C ILE A 25 -1.25 -2.30 1.01
N GLY A 26 -0.44 -1.27 0.69
CA GLY A 26 -0.42 -0.03 1.47
C GLY A 26 -1.76 0.72 1.45
N ALA A 27 -2.42 0.78 0.29
CA ALA A 27 -3.74 1.36 0.12
C ALA A 27 -4.81 0.65 0.96
N PHE A 28 -4.77 -0.69 0.94
CA PHE A 28 -5.68 -1.49 1.74
C PHE A 28 -5.43 -1.33 3.24
N ASP A 29 -4.18 -1.45 3.69
CA ASP A 29 -3.79 -1.34 5.10
C ASP A 29 -4.18 0.02 5.72
N TYR A 30 -3.87 1.13 5.02
CA TYR A 30 -4.31 2.47 5.42
C TYR A 30 -5.83 2.52 5.56
N THR A 31 -6.56 2.10 4.52
CA THR A 31 -8.02 2.15 4.52
C THR A 31 -8.62 1.30 5.63
N ALA A 32 -8.13 0.08 5.82
CA ALA A 32 -8.63 -0.85 6.81
C ALA A 32 -8.38 -0.35 8.24
N THR A 33 -7.23 0.29 8.47
CA THR A 33 -6.88 0.91 9.75
C THR A 33 -7.75 2.14 10.04
N GLN A 34 -7.91 3.06 9.08
CA GLN A 34 -8.75 4.26 9.25
C GLN A 34 -10.23 3.91 9.47
N MET A 35 -10.72 2.88 8.78
CA MET A 35 -12.10 2.39 8.94
C MET A 35 -12.26 1.41 10.11
N GLN A 36 -11.19 1.07 10.82
CA GLN A 36 -11.16 0.10 11.91
C GLN A 36 -11.86 -1.21 11.53
N MET A 37 -11.56 -1.74 10.34
CA MET A 37 -12.25 -2.92 9.82
C MET A 37 -12.03 -4.14 10.73
N ASP A 38 -13.10 -4.66 11.36
CA ASP A 38 -13.02 -5.74 12.34
C ASP A 38 -12.24 -6.96 11.86
N PHE A 39 -12.48 -7.44 10.64
CA PHE A 39 -11.83 -8.65 10.12
C PHE A 39 -10.31 -8.49 9.94
N TYR A 40 -9.83 -7.25 9.83
CA TYR A 40 -8.42 -6.94 9.68
C TYR A 40 -7.80 -6.55 11.03
N MET A 41 -8.43 -5.61 11.73
CA MET A 41 -7.89 -5.06 12.96
C MET A 41 -7.97 -6.02 14.15
N SER A 42 -8.90 -6.99 14.16
CA SER A 42 -8.96 -8.03 15.19
C SER A 42 -7.76 -8.99 15.19
N GLN A 43 -6.89 -8.91 14.18
CA GLN A 43 -5.68 -9.73 14.09
C GLN A 43 -4.51 -9.17 14.94
N PHE A 44 -4.62 -7.94 15.44
CA PHE A 44 -3.59 -7.27 16.23
C PHE A 44 -3.88 -7.35 17.74
N SER A 45 -2.83 -7.31 18.56
CA SER A 45 -2.98 -7.19 20.02
C SER A 45 -3.47 -5.80 20.44
N GLU A 46 -3.95 -5.67 21.68
CA GLU A 46 -4.40 -4.37 22.21
C GLU A 46 -3.29 -3.31 22.16
N GLU A 47 -2.04 -3.68 22.45
CA GLU A 47 -0.90 -2.76 22.40
C GLU A 47 -0.60 -2.29 20.96
N GLN A 48 -0.76 -3.19 19.98
CA GLN A 48 -0.58 -2.86 18.56
C GLN A 48 -1.70 -1.94 18.07
N LEU A 49 -2.95 -2.22 18.47
CA LEU A 49 -4.09 -1.34 18.16
C LEU A 49 -3.90 0.06 18.76
N ALA A 50 -3.45 0.14 20.01
CA ALA A 50 -3.15 1.41 20.67
C ALA A 50 -2.04 2.19 19.94
N TYR A 51 -1.05 1.50 19.36
CA TYR A 51 -0.03 2.12 18.52
C TYR A 51 -0.63 2.73 17.25
N PHE A 52 -1.39 1.95 16.47
CA PHE A 52 -1.97 2.43 15.21
C PHE A 52 -2.99 3.56 15.42
N TYR A 53 -3.90 3.40 16.39
CA TYR A 53 -4.93 4.40 16.69
C TYR A 53 -4.39 5.61 17.46
N GLY A 54 -3.19 5.50 18.01
CA GLY A 54 -2.49 6.58 18.71
C GLY A 54 -1.62 7.46 17.81
N PHE A 55 -1.64 7.27 16.49
CA PHE A 55 -0.81 8.06 15.58
C PHE A 55 -1.12 9.57 15.69
N PRO A 56 -0.09 10.42 15.89
CA PRO A 56 -0.25 11.85 15.74
C PRO A 56 -0.76 12.19 14.33
N ALA A 57 -1.60 13.23 14.22
CA ALA A 57 -2.22 13.62 12.95
C ALA A 57 -1.21 13.87 11.81
N TRP A 58 0.00 14.32 12.10
CA TRP A 58 1.03 14.53 11.07
C TRP A 58 1.64 13.22 10.55
N VAL A 59 1.71 12.17 11.38
CA VAL A 59 2.15 10.83 10.96
C VAL A 59 1.09 10.24 10.05
N ASP A 60 -0.17 10.32 10.46
CA ASP A 60 -1.30 9.85 9.67
C ASP A 60 -1.40 10.57 8.33
N ALA A 61 -1.23 11.90 8.30
CA ALA A 61 -1.21 12.68 7.08
C ALA A 61 -0.04 12.30 6.15
N ALA A 62 1.16 12.08 6.69
CA ALA A 62 2.29 11.60 5.90
C ALA A 62 2.04 10.21 5.30
N TRP A 63 1.41 9.32 6.06
CA TRP A 63 1.01 8.00 5.58
C TRP A 63 -0.05 8.09 4.48
N ALA A 64 -1.07 8.94 4.65
CA ALA A 64 -2.07 9.20 3.63
C ALA A 64 -1.45 9.71 2.32
N ILE A 65 -0.55 10.70 2.40
CA ILE A 65 0.16 11.22 1.22
C ILE A 65 0.96 10.11 0.55
N ALA A 66 1.75 9.35 1.32
CA ALA A 66 2.59 8.28 0.77
C ALA A 66 1.79 7.20 0.01
N VAL A 67 0.52 7.00 0.35
CA VAL A 67 -0.35 5.99 -0.26
C VAL A 67 -1.18 6.55 -1.42
N TRP A 68 -1.60 7.81 -1.34
CA TRP A 68 -2.64 8.38 -2.22
C TRP A 68 -2.16 9.48 -3.17
N SER A 69 -0.87 9.83 -3.20
CA SER A 69 -0.28 10.82 -4.13
C SER A 69 0.84 10.22 -4.96
#